data_AF-A0A7W0ZX95-F1
#
_entry.id   AF-A0A7W0ZX95-F1
#
_cell.length_a   1.000
_cell.length_b   1.000
_cell.length_c   1.000
_cell.angle_alpha   90.00
_cell.angle_beta   90.00
_cell.angle_gamma   90.00
#
_symmetry.space_group_name_H-M   'P 1'
#
loop_
_entity.id
_entity.type
_entity.pdbx_description
1 polymer ?
#
loop_
_entity_poly.entity_id
_entity_poly.type
_entity_poly.pdbx_seq_one_letter_code
_entity_poly.pdbx_strand_id
1 'polypeptide(L)'
;MFTRFRDRSEDALPTGTVVPFRAHRRPVLADVARRNDDDAPGANASSTPRFALLKEEDLRAVEGTYADGISAVQIVDVFTSRGIKFSEASFRKYVQQGLLPRSRRVGRKGKHRGSMGVYPAKTVRRINTVKSLMADGYTIEEIQGEFLHYTDLVEGVAEHLAELWTRISTDAVRLDPKAKRELDRELADAHRDGDRLVARLGDITRRVAAPRTDSLRLAGAAGGAEDLL
;
A
#
# COMPACT_ATOMS: atom_id res chain seq x y z
N MET A 1 -35.58 4.84 -64.38
CA MET A 1 -35.46 3.64 -65.26
C MET A 1 -34.74 2.56 -64.45
N PHE A 2 -35.31 1.35 -64.35
CA PHE A 2 -34.86 0.13 -63.64
C PHE A 2 -35.18 -0.10 -62.15
N THR A 3 -36.45 -0.44 -61.95
CA THR A 3 -37.07 -1.62 -61.29
C THR A 3 -36.20 -2.81 -60.84
N ARG A 4 -36.56 -3.40 -59.66
CA ARG A 4 -36.79 -4.84 -59.28
C ARG A 4 -36.22 -5.13 -57.86
N PHE A 5 -37.00 -5.39 -56.80
CA PHE A 5 -37.88 -6.52 -56.41
C PHE A 5 -37.25 -7.92 -56.38
N ARG A 6 -37.12 -8.47 -55.15
CA ARG A 6 -37.18 -9.88 -54.64
C ARG A 6 -36.18 -10.02 -53.48
N ASP A 7 -36.58 -10.22 -52.23
CA ASP A 7 -37.34 -11.33 -51.62
C ASP A 7 -36.64 -12.69 -51.72
N ARG A 8 -36.20 -13.20 -50.56
CA ARG A 8 -35.87 -14.61 -50.23
C ARG A 8 -35.63 -14.69 -48.72
N SER A 9 -36.67 -14.98 -47.94
CA SER A 9 -37.08 -16.31 -47.45
C SER A 9 -36.14 -16.87 -46.36
N GLU A 10 -36.78 -17.03 -45.20
CA GLU A 10 -36.43 -17.88 -44.07
C GLU A 10 -35.96 -19.27 -44.51
N ASP A 11 -34.98 -19.84 -43.81
CA ASP A 11 -34.95 -21.28 -43.56
C ASP A 11 -34.08 -21.63 -42.34
N ALA A 12 -34.78 -22.25 -41.38
CA ALA A 12 -34.38 -23.37 -40.54
C ALA A 12 -33.14 -23.30 -39.62
N LEU A 13 -33.45 -23.19 -38.32
CA LEU A 13 -32.65 -23.69 -37.20
C LEU A 13 -32.41 -25.21 -37.33
N PRO A 14 -31.19 -25.72 -37.06
CA PRO A 14 -31.00 -27.12 -36.74
C PRO A 14 -31.18 -27.36 -35.24
N THR A 15 -32.27 -28.04 -34.93
CA THR A 15 -32.60 -28.68 -33.67
C THR A 15 -31.57 -29.77 -33.31
N GLY A 16 -31.15 -29.79 -32.05
CA GLY A 16 -30.97 -31.04 -31.32
C GLY A 16 -29.57 -31.66 -31.31
N THR A 17 -28.81 -31.38 -30.26
CA THR A 17 -28.07 -32.43 -29.54
C THR A 17 -28.17 -32.14 -28.05
N VAL A 18 -29.23 -32.69 -27.45
CA VAL A 18 -29.45 -32.72 -26.01
C VAL A 18 -28.55 -33.81 -25.45
N VAL A 19 -27.45 -33.42 -24.81
CA VAL A 19 -26.61 -34.33 -24.00
C VAL A 19 -27.16 -34.29 -22.57
N PRO A 20 -27.54 -35.44 -21.98
CA PRO A 20 -28.16 -35.46 -20.66
C PRO A 20 -27.14 -35.12 -19.56
N PHE A 21 -27.41 -34.05 -18.80
CA PHE A 21 -26.75 -33.77 -17.53
C PHE A 21 -27.15 -34.85 -16.51
N ARG A 22 -26.28 -35.85 -16.34
CA ARG A 22 -26.41 -36.85 -15.28
C ARG A 22 -25.83 -36.29 -14.00
N ALA A 23 -26.71 -35.93 -13.06
CA ALA A 23 -26.36 -35.58 -11.70
C ALA A 23 -25.75 -36.79 -10.97
N HIS A 24 -24.44 -36.74 -10.73
CA HIS A 24 -23.80 -37.59 -9.72
C HIS A 24 -23.38 -36.74 -8.53
N ARG A 25 -24.30 -36.65 -7.57
CA ARG A 25 -24.00 -36.40 -6.15
C ARG A 25 -23.12 -37.55 -5.65
N ARG A 26 -21.91 -37.25 -5.20
CA ARG A 26 -21.33 -37.86 -3.98
C ARG A 26 -20.21 -36.97 -3.42
N PRO A 27 -20.09 -36.87 -2.08
CA PRO A 27 -19.33 -35.85 -1.41
C PRO A 27 -17.86 -36.27 -1.26
N VAL A 28 -16.93 -35.38 -1.56
CA VAL A 28 -15.55 -35.51 -1.10
C VAL A 28 -15.37 -34.53 0.05
N LEU A 29 -15.66 -35.04 1.25
CA LEU A 29 -15.10 -34.56 2.51
C LEU A 29 -13.66 -35.04 2.57
N ALA A 30 -12.68 -34.13 2.58
CA ALA A 30 -11.50 -34.15 3.45
C ALA A 30 -10.50 -33.05 3.04
N ASP A 31 -10.19 -32.21 4.03
CA ASP A 31 -8.91 -31.55 4.27
C ASP A 31 -8.34 -30.57 3.25
N VAL A 32 -9.01 -29.42 3.15
CA VAL A 32 -8.26 -28.15 3.05
C VAL A 32 -8.34 -27.50 4.42
N ALA A 33 -7.28 -27.72 5.21
CA ALA A 33 -7.05 -27.02 6.47
C ALA A 33 -7.12 -25.51 6.23
N ARG A 34 -8.26 -24.92 6.60
CA ARG A 34 -8.42 -23.48 6.78
C ARG A 34 -7.55 -23.09 7.96
N ARG A 35 -6.35 -22.59 7.71
CA ARG A 35 -5.65 -21.72 8.67
C ARG A 35 -6.32 -20.35 8.57
N ASN A 36 -7.38 -20.19 9.36
CA ASN A 36 -7.94 -18.88 9.68
C ASN A 36 -6.92 -18.20 10.61
N ASP A 37 -6.04 -17.36 10.06
CA ASP A 37 -5.07 -16.56 10.82
C ASP A 37 -5.50 -15.08 10.94
N ASP A 38 -6.75 -14.75 10.61
CA ASP A 38 -7.29 -13.37 10.61
C ASP A 38 -8.58 -13.23 11.47
N ASP A 39 -8.74 -14.05 12.52
CA ASP A 39 -9.80 -13.80 13.51
C ASP A 39 -9.42 -12.61 14.40
N ALA A 40 -10.18 -11.52 14.28
CA ALA A 40 -10.18 -10.43 15.24
C ALA A 40 -10.52 -10.97 16.64
N PRO A 41 -9.80 -10.59 17.71
CA PRO A 41 -10.03 -11.18 19.02
C PRO A 41 -11.37 -10.74 19.58
N GLY A 42 -12.25 -11.72 19.82
CA GLY A 42 -13.45 -11.55 20.61
C GLY A 42 -13.12 -11.02 22.00
N ALA A 43 -13.98 -10.13 22.50
CA ALA A 43 -13.85 -9.51 23.80
C ALA A 43 -13.74 -10.58 24.91
N ASN A 44 -12.60 -10.57 25.61
CA ASN A 44 -12.23 -11.27 26.85
C ASN A 44 -11.22 -12.41 26.72
N ALA A 45 -9.93 -12.05 26.72
CA ALA A 45 -8.86 -12.74 27.47
C ALA A 45 -7.51 -12.02 27.31
N SER A 46 -6.95 -11.56 28.44
CA SER A 46 -5.51 -11.44 28.75
C SER A 46 -4.55 -10.93 27.65
N SER A 47 -4.17 -9.64 27.75
CA SER A 47 -2.97 -8.99 27.19
C SER A 47 -2.23 -9.73 26.06
N THR A 48 -2.75 -9.63 24.85
CA THR A 48 -2.02 -9.91 23.60
C THR A 48 -0.65 -9.22 23.66
N PRO A 49 0.46 -9.89 23.29
CA PRO A 49 1.77 -9.26 23.32
C PRO A 49 1.71 -8.02 22.44
N ARG A 50 2.08 -6.86 23.01
CA ARG A 50 2.17 -5.57 22.32
C ARG A 50 2.71 -5.83 20.92
N PHE A 51 1.96 -5.47 19.89
CA PHE A 51 2.38 -5.61 18.50
C PHE A 51 3.82 -5.13 18.40
N ALA A 52 4.76 -6.05 18.16
CA ALA A 52 6.17 -5.71 18.11
C ALA A 52 6.36 -4.84 16.86
N LEU A 53 6.69 -3.57 17.08
CA LEU A 53 6.95 -2.58 16.04
C LEU A 53 8.46 -2.38 15.89
N LEU A 54 8.88 -2.03 14.69
CA LEU A 54 10.25 -1.57 14.43
C LEU A 54 10.45 -0.19 15.06
N LYS A 55 11.63 0.03 15.64
CA LYS A 55 12.02 1.33 16.17
C LYS A 55 12.44 2.27 15.05
N GLU A 56 12.42 3.57 15.32
CA GLU A 56 12.84 4.59 14.35
C GLU A 56 14.28 4.40 13.85
N GLU A 57 15.18 3.95 14.74
CA GLU A 57 16.58 3.63 14.39
C GLU A 57 16.68 2.49 13.38
N ASP A 58 15.89 1.43 13.54
CA ASP A 58 15.83 0.29 12.62
C ASP A 58 15.27 0.71 11.27
N LEU A 59 14.21 1.52 11.26
CA LEU A 59 13.59 2.02 10.04
C LEU A 59 14.58 2.82 9.20
N ARG A 60 15.32 3.75 9.83
CA ARG A 60 16.36 4.54 9.15
C ARG A 60 17.50 3.67 8.64
N ALA A 61 17.93 2.67 9.40
CA ALA A 61 18.97 1.75 8.97
C ALA A 61 18.56 0.94 7.73
N VAL A 62 17.31 0.46 7.70
CA VAL A 62 16.73 -0.24 6.53
C VAL A 62 16.62 0.71 5.33
N GLU A 63 16.14 1.93 5.55
CA GLU A 63 16.02 2.95 4.49
C GLU A 63 17.37 3.30 3.87
N GLY A 64 18.43 3.43 4.67
CA GLY A 64 19.79 3.64 4.18
C GLY A 64 20.37 2.42 3.46
N THR A 65 20.11 1.21 3.98
CA THR A 65 20.65 -0.04 3.40
C THR A 65 20.04 -0.36 2.03
N TYR A 66 18.77 -0.02 1.83
CA TYR A 66 18.01 -0.36 0.62
C TYR A 66 17.59 0.88 -0.17
N ALA A 67 18.45 1.89 -0.29
CA ALA A 67 18.14 3.14 -0.97
C ALA A 67 17.58 2.95 -2.40
N ASP A 68 18.10 1.96 -3.15
CA ASP A 68 17.66 1.65 -4.52
C ASP A 68 16.39 0.78 -4.60
N GLY A 69 15.85 0.39 -3.45
CA GLY A 69 14.67 -0.44 -3.31
C GLY A 69 14.93 -1.80 -2.67
N ILE A 70 13.85 -2.40 -2.18
CA ILE A 70 13.83 -3.63 -1.39
C ILE A 70 12.85 -4.63 -2.02
N SER A 71 13.21 -5.92 -2.02
CA SER A 71 12.31 -6.97 -2.53
C SER A 71 11.26 -7.37 -1.47
N ALA A 72 10.15 -7.98 -1.91
CA ALA A 72 9.10 -8.47 -1.00
C ALA A 72 9.63 -9.44 0.05
N VAL A 73 10.55 -10.35 -0.33
CA VAL A 73 11.17 -11.31 0.58
C VAL A 73 11.99 -10.59 1.65
N GLN A 74 12.83 -9.63 1.24
CA GLN A 74 13.64 -8.83 2.16
C GLN A 74 12.76 -7.98 3.09
N ILE A 75 11.65 -7.42 2.60
CA ILE A 75 10.69 -6.71 3.45
C ILE A 75 10.18 -7.64 4.55
N VAL A 76 9.74 -8.84 4.20
CA VAL A 76 9.22 -9.81 5.18
C VAL A 76 10.32 -10.17 6.18
N ASP A 77 11.53 -10.44 5.71
CA ASP A 77 12.69 -10.79 6.54
C ASP A 77 13.05 -9.68 7.55
N VAL A 78 12.93 -8.41 7.17
CA VAL A 78 13.18 -7.27 8.08
C VAL A 78 12.31 -7.35 9.34
N PHE A 79 11.06 -7.81 9.21
CA PHE A 79 10.14 -7.98 10.34
C PHE A 79 10.38 -9.31 11.07
N THR A 80 10.46 -10.43 10.34
CA THR A 80 10.56 -11.76 10.95
C THR A 80 11.87 -11.97 11.70
N SER A 81 12.99 -11.44 11.18
CA SER A 81 14.30 -11.48 11.86
C SER A 81 14.32 -10.78 13.22
N ARG A 82 13.38 -9.86 13.45
CA ARG A 82 13.21 -9.12 14.71
C ARG A 82 12.07 -9.67 15.57
N GLY A 83 11.57 -10.87 15.26
CA GLY A 83 10.48 -11.52 15.99
C GLY A 83 9.09 -10.92 15.74
N ILE A 84 8.96 -10.04 14.74
CA ILE A 84 7.69 -9.40 14.40
C ILE A 84 6.95 -10.32 13.41
N LYS A 85 5.77 -10.82 13.81
CA LYS A 85 4.92 -11.66 12.95
C LYS A 85 4.49 -10.89 11.70
N PHE A 86 5.02 -11.25 10.54
CA PHE A 86 4.63 -10.70 9.25
C PHE A 86 4.92 -11.73 8.16
N SER A 87 4.06 -11.82 7.14
CA SER A 87 4.15 -12.85 6.11
C SER A 87 4.04 -12.26 4.71
N GLU A 88 4.49 -13.01 3.70
CA GLU A 88 4.33 -12.61 2.31
C GLU A 88 2.84 -12.52 1.91
N ALA A 89 1.97 -13.35 2.51
CA ALA A 89 0.54 -13.29 2.29
C ALA A 89 -0.06 -11.98 2.82
N SER A 90 0.30 -11.58 4.04
CA SER A 90 -0.12 -10.30 4.63
C SER A 90 0.40 -9.12 3.81
N PHE A 91 1.66 -9.17 3.38
CA PHE A 91 2.23 -8.16 2.48
C PHE A 91 1.44 -8.04 1.18
N ARG A 92 1.14 -9.17 0.53
CA ARG A 92 0.35 -9.21 -0.70
C ARG A 92 -1.05 -8.65 -0.48
N LYS A 93 -1.71 -9.01 0.63
CA LYS A 93 -3.03 -8.48 1.02
C LYS A 93 -2.98 -6.95 1.13
N TYR A 94 -1.99 -6.41 1.83
CA TYR A 94 -1.81 -4.96 1.96
C TYR A 94 -1.57 -4.26 0.61
N VAL A 95 -0.77 -4.87 -0.28
CA VAL A 95 -0.57 -4.35 -1.66
C VAL A 95 -1.86 -4.42 -2.49
N GLN A 96 -2.67 -5.47 -2.35
CA GLN A 96 -3.94 -5.62 -3.06
C GLN A 96 -4.99 -4.62 -2.57
N GLN A 97 -5.00 -4.35 -1.27
CA GLN A 97 -5.85 -3.37 -0.62
C GLN A 97 -5.33 -1.93 -0.79
N GLY A 98 -4.26 -1.71 -1.55
CA GLY A 98 -3.73 -0.37 -1.82
C GLY A 98 -3.04 0.30 -0.62
N LEU A 99 -2.87 -0.40 0.51
CA LEU A 99 -2.17 0.10 1.70
C LEU A 99 -0.67 0.36 1.45
N LEU A 100 -0.12 -0.28 0.41
CA LEU A 100 1.29 -0.23 0.06
C LEU A 100 1.47 0.09 -1.44
N PRO A 101 2.59 0.73 -1.83
CA PRO A 101 2.88 0.99 -3.23
C PRO A 101 3.02 -0.30 -4.03
N ARG A 102 2.77 -0.21 -5.34
CA ARG A 102 2.98 -1.30 -6.28
C ARG A 102 4.47 -1.49 -6.56
N SER A 103 4.90 -2.73 -6.82
CA SER A 103 6.30 -3.01 -7.17
C SER A 103 6.69 -2.35 -8.49
N ARG A 104 7.87 -1.74 -8.55
CA ARG A 104 8.54 -1.37 -9.81
C ARG A 104 9.37 -2.56 -10.29
N ARG A 105 9.37 -2.83 -11.60
CA ARG A 105 10.25 -3.87 -12.16
C ARG A 105 11.60 -3.28 -12.53
N VAL A 106 12.67 -3.85 -11.99
CA VAL A 106 14.05 -3.51 -12.37
C VAL A 106 14.69 -4.70 -13.06
N GLY A 107 15.31 -4.44 -14.21
CA GLY A 107 16.09 -5.43 -14.94
C GLY A 107 17.33 -5.82 -14.14
N ARG A 108 17.62 -7.11 -14.02
CA ARG A 108 18.83 -7.57 -13.35
C ARG A 108 19.91 -7.77 -14.40
N LYS A 109 21.09 -7.18 -14.20
CA LYS A 109 22.19 -7.23 -15.18
C LYS A 109 22.60 -8.69 -15.46
N GLY A 110 22.55 -9.10 -16.74
CA GLY A 110 22.94 -10.44 -17.22
C GLY A 110 21.90 -11.09 -18.14
N LYS A 111 22.35 -11.90 -19.11
CA LYS A 111 21.54 -12.49 -20.20
C LYS A 111 20.31 -13.32 -19.76
N HIS A 112 20.31 -13.83 -18.52
CA HIS A 112 19.26 -14.71 -18.00
C HIS A 112 18.69 -14.26 -16.64
N ARG A 113 18.94 -13.02 -16.23
CA ARG A 113 18.43 -12.54 -14.94
C ARG A 113 17.16 -11.73 -15.20
N GLY A 114 16.02 -12.41 -15.13
CA GLY A 114 14.70 -11.80 -15.30
C GLY A 114 14.51 -10.56 -14.40
N SER A 115 13.56 -9.72 -14.76
CA SER A 115 13.23 -8.51 -14.00
C SER A 115 12.64 -8.84 -12.63
N MET A 116 13.13 -8.18 -11.59
CA MET A 116 12.69 -8.35 -10.20
C MET A 116 11.75 -7.20 -9.80
N GLY A 117 10.73 -7.52 -9.01
CA GLY A 117 9.90 -6.50 -8.36
C GLY A 117 10.65 -5.90 -7.17
N VAL A 118 10.80 -4.58 -7.17
CA VAL A 118 11.36 -3.80 -6.06
C VAL A 118 10.33 -2.80 -5.58
N TYR A 119 10.34 -2.57 -4.28
CA TYR A 119 9.52 -1.60 -3.57
C TYR A 119 10.43 -0.50 -3.00
N PRO A 120 9.94 0.73 -2.81
CA PRO A 120 10.68 1.74 -2.06
C PRO A 120 11.01 1.23 -0.66
N ALA A 121 12.20 1.53 -0.12
CA ALA A 121 12.59 1.07 1.22
C ALA A 121 11.61 1.53 2.33
N LYS A 122 11.04 2.72 2.14
CA LYS A 122 10.01 3.30 3.02
C LYS A 122 8.73 2.44 3.12
N THR A 123 8.54 1.47 2.23
CA THR A 123 7.48 0.46 2.36
C THR A 123 7.54 -0.26 3.72
N VAL A 124 8.74 -0.46 4.28
CA VAL A 124 8.91 -1.06 5.62
C VAL A 124 8.33 -0.15 6.70
N ARG A 125 8.65 1.15 6.67
CA ARG A 125 8.06 2.15 7.58
C ARG A 125 6.54 2.17 7.45
N ARG A 126 6.04 2.12 6.22
CA ARG A 126 4.59 2.09 5.94
C ARG A 126 3.90 0.88 6.56
N ILE A 127 4.48 -0.31 6.41
CA ILE A 127 3.97 -1.53 7.06
C ILE A 127 3.97 -1.38 8.58
N ASN A 128 5.03 -0.79 9.15
CA ASN A 128 5.11 -0.55 10.59
C ASN A 128 3.97 0.36 11.07
N THR A 129 3.65 1.42 10.32
CA THR A 129 2.53 2.32 10.61
C THR A 129 1.18 1.61 10.50
N VAL A 130 0.93 0.85 9.43
CA VAL A 130 -0.31 0.06 9.28
C VAL A 130 -0.50 -0.87 10.47
N LYS A 131 0.56 -1.56 10.90
CA LYS A 131 0.51 -2.47 12.06
C LYS A 131 0.26 -1.75 13.38
N SER A 132 0.82 -0.55 13.57
CA SER A 132 0.52 0.29 14.73
C SER A 132 -0.95 0.68 14.76
N LEU A 133 -1.51 1.12 13.62
CA LEU A 133 -2.92 1.50 13.55
C LEU A 133 -3.84 0.30 13.78
N MET A 134 -3.53 -0.86 13.21
CA MET A 134 -4.30 -2.07 13.52
C MET A 134 -4.22 -2.45 15.01
N ALA A 135 -3.08 -2.21 15.67
CA ALA A 135 -2.92 -2.43 17.11
C ALA A 135 -3.77 -1.45 17.95
N ASP A 136 -3.95 -0.23 17.44
CA ASP A 136 -4.79 0.81 18.05
C ASP A 136 -6.30 0.59 17.76
N GLY A 137 -6.64 -0.48 17.03
CA GLY A 137 -8.02 -0.92 16.78
C GLY A 137 -8.64 -0.37 15.49
N TYR A 138 -7.86 0.24 14.59
CA TYR A 138 -8.37 0.69 13.30
C TYR A 138 -8.60 -0.47 12.34
N THR A 139 -9.72 -0.40 11.62
CA THR A 139 -10.03 -1.29 10.50
C THR A 139 -9.19 -0.94 9.28
N ILE A 140 -9.08 -1.87 8.33
CA ILE A 140 -8.31 -1.65 7.11
C ILE A 140 -8.93 -0.52 6.27
N GLU A 141 -10.25 -0.43 6.25
CA GLU A 141 -11.02 0.57 5.52
C GLU A 141 -10.79 1.98 6.08
N GLU A 142 -10.75 2.12 7.41
CA GLU A 142 -10.39 3.38 8.07
C GLU A 142 -8.94 3.79 7.76
N ILE A 143 -8.00 2.83 7.82
CA ILE A 143 -6.60 3.08 7.45
C ILE A 143 -6.49 3.51 5.98
N GLN A 144 -7.28 2.92 5.08
CA GLN A 144 -7.32 3.31 3.66
C GLN A 144 -7.82 4.75 3.47
N GLY A 145 -8.90 5.12 4.16
CA GLY A 145 -9.56 6.41 4.04
C GLY A 145 -8.77 7.58 4.66
N GLU A 146 -8.15 7.38 5.82
CA GLU A 146 -7.47 8.45 6.56
C GLU A 146 -5.99 8.60 6.20
N PHE A 147 -5.27 7.51 5.91
CA PHE A 147 -3.80 7.52 5.92
C PHE A 147 -3.12 7.56 4.54
N LEU A 148 -3.77 7.05 3.49
CA LEU A 148 -3.06 6.75 2.23
C LEU A 148 -3.05 7.90 1.24
N HIS A 149 -4.15 8.65 1.09
CA HIS A 149 -4.18 9.75 0.12
C HIS A 149 -3.21 10.87 0.50
N TYR A 150 -3.21 11.31 1.76
CA TYR A 150 -2.43 12.48 2.15
C TYR A 150 -0.96 12.17 2.38
N THR A 151 -0.64 11.01 2.97
CA THR A 151 0.76 10.65 3.23
C THR A 151 1.53 10.41 1.94
N ASP A 152 0.94 9.72 0.95
CA ASP A 152 1.58 9.54 -0.37
C ASP A 152 1.79 10.87 -1.09
N LEU A 153 0.87 11.83 -0.94
CA LEU A 153 1.03 13.16 -1.54
C LEU A 153 2.16 13.94 -0.88
N VAL A 154 2.25 13.94 0.46
CA VAL A 154 3.33 14.62 1.19
C VAL A 154 4.69 13.98 0.88
N GLU A 155 4.72 12.65 0.80
CA GLU A 155 5.90 11.91 0.41
C GLU A 155 6.31 12.21 -1.03
N GLY A 156 5.34 12.25 -1.95
CA GLY A 156 5.55 12.68 -3.33
C GLY A 156 6.15 14.08 -3.39
N VAL A 157 5.65 15.05 -2.60
CA VAL A 157 6.24 16.39 -2.54
C VAL A 157 7.72 16.32 -2.12
N ALA A 158 8.05 15.53 -1.09
CA ALA A 158 9.44 15.39 -0.65
C ALA A 158 10.34 14.80 -1.74
N GLU A 159 9.88 13.78 -2.47
CA GLU A 159 10.62 13.15 -3.55
C GLU A 159 10.85 14.08 -4.74
N HIS A 160 9.82 14.84 -5.16
CA HIS A 160 9.95 15.78 -6.27
C HIS A 160 10.85 16.97 -5.92
N LEU A 161 10.83 17.43 -4.66
CA LEU A 161 11.78 18.44 -4.18
C LEU A 161 13.23 17.90 -4.24
N ALA A 162 13.46 16.67 -3.77
CA ALA A 162 14.78 16.01 -3.86
C ALA A 162 15.28 15.88 -5.30
N GLU A 163 14.41 15.50 -6.22
CA GLU A 163 14.73 15.44 -7.65
C GLU A 163 15.08 16.83 -8.20
N LEU A 164 14.28 17.85 -7.88
CA LEU A 164 14.50 19.22 -8.31
C LEU A 164 15.86 19.75 -7.84
N TRP A 165 16.18 19.58 -6.55
CA TRP A 165 17.45 20.04 -5.98
C TRP A 165 18.65 19.33 -6.60
N THR A 166 18.54 18.02 -6.86
CA THR A 166 19.57 17.24 -7.55
C THR A 166 19.81 17.77 -8.96
N ARG A 167 18.74 18.09 -9.68
CA ARG A 167 18.82 18.61 -11.05
C ARG A 167 19.45 20.00 -11.09
N ILE A 168 19.03 20.90 -10.18
CA ILE A 168 19.63 22.24 -10.04
C ILE A 168 21.13 22.12 -9.72
N SER A 169 21.51 21.28 -8.75
CA SER A 169 22.91 21.08 -8.35
C SER A 169 23.77 20.54 -9.51
N THR A 170 23.20 19.67 -10.33
CA THR A 170 23.88 19.11 -11.51
C THR A 170 24.14 20.18 -12.56
N ASP A 171 23.14 21.03 -12.84
CA ASP A 171 23.26 22.10 -13.82
C ASP A 171 24.12 23.27 -13.30
N ALA A 172 24.19 23.48 -11.98
CA ALA A 172 25.02 24.50 -11.33
C ALA A 172 26.52 24.37 -11.61
N VAL A 173 27.00 23.17 -12.01
CA VAL A 173 28.40 22.94 -12.42
C VAL A 173 28.79 23.79 -13.64
N ARG A 174 27.82 24.25 -14.44
CA ARG A 174 28.04 25.10 -15.62
C ARG A 174 28.25 26.58 -15.30
N LEU A 175 27.99 26.99 -14.06
CA LEU A 175 28.11 28.38 -13.63
C LEU A 175 29.57 28.75 -13.32
N ASP A 176 29.87 30.05 -13.34
CA ASP A 176 31.15 30.53 -12.84
C ASP A 176 31.31 30.24 -11.33
N PRO A 177 32.54 30.15 -10.81
CA PRO A 177 32.77 29.75 -9.42
C PRO A 177 32.15 30.67 -8.37
N LYS A 178 31.91 31.95 -8.67
CA LYS A 178 31.30 32.89 -7.74
C LYS A 178 29.79 32.69 -7.71
N ALA A 179 29.14 32.65 -8.87
CA ALA A 179 27.71 32.37 -8.99
C ALA A 179 27.35 30.99 -8.43
N LYS A 180 28.19 29.97 -8.66
CA LYS A 180 28.00 28.63 -8.08
C LYS A 180 27.98 28.68 -6.55
N ARG A 181 28.92 29.37 -5.91
CA ARG A 181 28.99 29.46 -4.43
C ARG A 181 27.80 30.19 -3.83
N GLU A 182 27.27 31.18 -4.54
CA GLU A 182 26.06 31.90 -4.13
C GLU A 182 24.83 30.99 -4.25
N LEU A 183 24.67 30.33 -5.40
CA LEU A 183 23.61 29.34 -5.61
C LEU A 183 23.66 28.18 -4.61
N ASP A 184 24.84 27.64 -4.29
CA ASP A 184 24.99 26.55 -3.31
C ASP A 184 24.47 26.97 -1.92
N ARG A 185 24.62 28.26 -1.55
CA ARG A 185 24.08 28.79 -0.29
C ARG A 185 22.56 28.93 -0.35
N GLU A 186 22.04 29.53 -1.42
CA GLU A 186 20.60 29.67 -1.62
C GLU A 186 19.90 28.31 -1.67
N LEU A 187 20.52 27.32 -2.30
CA LEU A 187 20.00 25.96 -2.39
C LEU A 187 19.98 25.28 -1.02
N ALA A 188 21.01 25.48 -0.20
CA ALA A 188 21.04 24.97 1.17
C ALA A 188 19.94 25.60 2.05
N ASP A 189 19.64 26.88 1.86
CA ASP A 189 18.52 27.56 2.53
C ASP A 189 17.17 26.99 2.06
N ALA A 190 16.99 26.87 0.75
CA ALA A 190 15.79 26.30 0.15
C ALA A 190 15.55 24.84 0.56
N HIS A 191 16.61 24.04 0.73
CA HIS A 191 16.53 22.69 1.26
C HIS A 191 15.91 22.67 2.66
N ARG A 192 16.42 23.52 3.57
CA ARG A 192 15.91 23.61 4.94
C ARG A 192 14.45 24.03 4.99
N ASP A 193 14.06 24.98 4.15
CA ASP A 193 12.67 25.43 4.04
C ASP A 193 11.75 24.34 3.48
N GLY A 194 12.22 23.59 2.47
CA GLY A 194 11.52 22.44 1.91
C GLY A 194 11.30 21.34 2.94
N ASP A 195 12.34 20.95 3.68
CA ASP A 195 12.24 19.94 4.74
C ASP A 195 11.24 20.36 5.82
N ARG A 196 11.26 21.64 6.20
CA ARG A 196 10.31 22.22 7.16
C ARG A 196 8.88 22.20 6.63
N LEU A 197 8.68 22.50 5.35
CA LEU A 197 7.37 22.45 4.70
C LEU A 197 6.83 21.01 4.69
N VAL A 198 7.64 20.04 4.27
CA VAL A 198 7.27 18.62 4.24
C VAL A 198 6.91 18.12 5.64
N ALA A 199 7.70 18.46 6.65
CA ALA A 199 7.42 18.11 8.04
C ALA A 199 6.07 18.69 8.51
N ARG A 200 5.84 19.99 8.24
CA ARG A 200 4.59 20.68 8.59
C ARG A 200 3.38 20.09 7.87
N LEU A 201 3.51 19.76 6.58
CA LEU A 201 2.46 19.09 5.83
C LEU A 201 2.17 17.72 6.45
N GLY A 202 3.20 16.94 6.78
CA GLY A 202 3.05 15.66 7.48
C GLY A 202 2.33 15.77 8.83
N ASP A 203 2.59 16.83 9.60
CA ASP A 203 1.87 17.10 10.85
C ASP A 203 0.40 17.46 10.60
N ILE A 204 0.12 18.31 9.61
CA ILE A 204 -1.24 18.70 9.25
C ILE A 204 -2.03 17.49 8.77
N THR A 205 -1.45 16.68 7.88
CA THR A 205 -2.11 15.49 7.37
C THR A 205 -2.35 14.49 8.49
N ARG A 206 -1.40 14.31 9.43
CA ARG A 206 -1.62 13.50 10.63
C ARG A 206 -2.76 14.04 11.50
N ARG A 207 -2.94 15.35 11.63
CA ARG A 207 -4.04 15.95 12.42
C ARG A 207 -5.39 15.84 11.73
N VAL A 208 -5.42 15.86 10.40
CA VAL A 208 -6.63 15.69 9.58
C VAL A 208 -7.03 14.21 9.50
N ALA A 209 -6.03 13.33 9.43
CA ALA A 209 -6.17 11.88 9.46
C ALA A 209 -6.30 11.32 10.88
N ALA A 210 -5.99 12.11 11.91
CA ALA A 210 -6.27 11.71 13.28
C ALA A 210 -7.78 11.61 13.43
N PRO A 211 -8.29 10.52 13.99
CA PRO A 211 -9.68 10.21 13.79
C PRO A 211 -10.55 11.17 14.58
N ARG A 212 -11.69 11.52 13.99
CA ARG A 212 -12.86 12.00 14.72
C ARG A 212 -13.53 10.82 15.46
N THR A 213 -12.75 10.03 16.20
CA THR A 213 -13.19 8.77 16.82
C THR A 213 -14.15 8.98 17.98
N ASP A 214 -14.17 10.16 18.61
CA ASP A 214 -15.15 10.41 19.67
C ASP A 214 -16.57 10.50 19.09
N SER A 215 -16.74 11.09 17.91
CA SER A 215 -18.05 11.18 17.26
C SER A 215 -18.56 9.85 16.68
N LEU A 216 -17.66 9.00 16.16
CA LEU A 216 -18.06 7.72 15.54
C LEU A 216 -18.34 6.62 16.57
N ARG A 217 -17.60 6.59 17.69
CA ARG A 217 -17.87 5.65 18.79
C ARG A 217 -19.17 5.98 19.53
N LEU A 218 -19.53 7.26 19.65
CA LEU A 218 -20.80 7.67 20.26
C LEU A 218 -22.01 7.33 19.38
N ALA A 219 -21.90 7.49 18.06
CA ALA A 219 -22.98 7.21 17.12
C ALA A 219 -23.29 5.70 16.98
N GLY A 220 -22.28 4.83 17.13
CA GLY A 220 -22.47 3.38 17.07
C GLY A 220 -23.04 2.74 18.35
N ALA A 221 -22.86 3.38 19.51
CA ALA A 221 -23.32 2.85 20.80
C ALA A 221 -24.79 3.20 21.13
N ALA A 222 -25.38 4.21 20.46
CA ALA A 222 -26.73 4.68 20.74
C ALA A 222 -27.85 3.94 19.98
N GLY A 223 -27.53 3.06 19.02
CA GLY A 223 -28.52 2.43 18.13
C GLY A 223 -29.06 1.05 18.55
N GLY A 224 -28.69 0.53 19.72
CA GLY A 224 -28.88 -0.90 20.03
C GLY A 224 -29.87 -1.25 21.14
N ALA A 225 -30.55 -0.28 21.79
CA ALA A 225 -31.23 -0.54 23.05
C ALA A 225 -32.74 -0.21 23.10
N GLU A 226 -33.40 0.16 21.99
CA GLU A 226 -34.81 0.61 22.05
C GLU A 226 -35.85 -0.26 21.34
N ASP A 227 -35.53 -1.47 20.85
CA ASP A 227 -36.50 -2.26 20.05
C ASP A 227 -36.73 -3.70 20.53
N LEU A 228 -36.76 -3.91 21.86
CA LEU A 228 -37.20 -5.16 22.49
C LEU A 228 -37.90 -4.90 23.83
N LEU A 229 -39.10 -4.32 23.80
CA LEU A 229 -40.16 -4.45 24.81
C LEU A 229 -41.54 -4.35 24.12
#